data_AF-A0A436RKI4-F1
#
_entry.id   AF-A0A436RKI4-F1
#
_cell.length_a   1.000
_cell.length_b   1.000
_cell.length_c   1.000
_cell.angle_alpha   90.00
_cell.angle_beta   90.00
_cell.angle_gamma   90.00
#
_symmetry.space_group_name_H-M   'P 1'
#
loop_
_entity.id
_entity.type
_entity.pdbx_description
1 polymer ?
#
loop_
_entity_poly.entity_id
_entity_poly.type
_entity_poly.pdbx_seq_one_letter_code
_entity_poly.pdbx_strand_id
1 'polypeptide(L)'
;MKDAELRSPVSFVANVARLPQKGLPILVEADQRQREALAAEYELLSVESYRAELLVASWKRNGVKVTGRVEADITQACIVTLEPVSAHIDEPVEALFLPEQSKLGREGFEGGGEIILDADGPDSPETFSGDTIDVGALAEQFFGLAIDPYPRKPGASLDVAGDDQAEESEFQKKLRSLLGKS
;
A
#
# COMPACT_ATOMS: atom_id res chain seq x y z
N MET A 1 -3.30 -24.09 10.95
CA MET A 1 -3.23 -23.87 9.48
C MET A 1 -1.78 -23.57 9.21
N LYS A 2 -1.12 -24.36 8.36
CA LYS A 2 0.34 -24.25 8.14
C LYS A 2 0.64 -22.85 7.59
N ASP A 3 1.66 -22.21 8.18
CA ASP A 3 2.34 -21.04 7.65
C ASP A 3 2.82 -21.36 6.22
N ALA A 4 1.94 -21.18 5.25
CA ALA A 4 2.38 -20.93 3.88
C ALA A 4 2.98 -19.53 3.98
N GLU A 5 4.29 -19.43 3.77
CA GLU A 5 4.96 -18.15 3.52
C GLU A 5 4.02 -17.32 2.63
N LEU A 6 3.44 -16.25 3.18
CA LEU A 6 2.54 -15.33 2.46
C LEU A 6 3.38 -14.62 1.41
N ARG A 7 3.64 -15.31 0.30
CA ARG A 7 4.29 -14.73 -0.86
C ARG A 7 3.25 -13.97 -1.64
N SER A 8 3.60 -12.75 -1.99
CA SER A 8 2.94 -11.93 -2.99
C SER A 8 2.39 -12.78 -4.15
N PRO A 9 1.11 -12.67 -4.53
CA PRO A 9 0.56 -13.30 -5.73
C PRO A 9 1.39 -13.04 -6.99
N VAL A 10 2.06 -11.89 -7.06
CA VAL A 10 2.90 -11.44 -8.19
C VAL A 10 4.39 -11.47 -7.86
N SER A 11 4.80 -12.28 -6.88
CA SER A 11 6.19 -12.44 -6.43
C SER A 11 7.15 -12.64 -7.60
N PHE A 12 8.21 -11.83 -7.60
CA PHE A 12 9.31 -11.92 -8.55
C PHE A 12 10.63 -11.66 -7.83
N VAL A 13 11.39 -12.73 -7.62
CA VAL A 13 12.66 -12.67 -6.89
C VAL A 13 13.80 -12.30 -7.84
N ALA A 14 14.40 -11.14 -7.62
CA ALA A 14 15.59 -10.68 -8.34
C ALA A 14 16.86 -11.03 -7.56
N ASN A 15 17.84 -11.65 -8.24
CA ASN A 15 19.17 -11.81 -7.66
C ASN A 15 19.97 -10.51 -7.80
N VAL A 16 20.35 -9.92 -6.66
CA VAL A 16 20.99 -8.61 -6.59
C VAL A 16 22.50 -8.68 -6.40
N ALA A 17 23.06 -9.86 -6.13
CA ALA A 17 24.51 -10.04 -5.99
C ALA A 17 25.27 -9.78 -7.31
N ARG A 18 24.60 -9.88 -8.46
CA ARG A 18 25.22 -9.72 -9.80
C ARG A 18 24.33 -8.96 -10.77
N LEU A 19 24.02 -7.70 -10.44
CA LEU A 19 23.25 -6.85 -11.34
C LEU A 19 24.09 -6.37 -12.55
N PRO A 20 23.51 -6.31 -13.77
CA PRO A 20 24.15 -5.66 -14.91
C PRO A 20 24.44 -4.19 -14.65
N GLN A 21 25.46 -3.62 -15.29
CA GLN A 21 25.82 -2.20 -15.12
C GLN A 21 24.68 -1.23 -15.47
N LYS A 22 23.82 -1.60 -16.42
CA LYS A 22 22.66 -0.78 -16.84
C LYS A 22 21.40 -1.06 -16.01
N GLY A 23 21.48 -1.92 -14.99
CA GLY A 23 20.33 -2.45 -14.27
C GLY A 23 19.70 -3.67 -14.98
N LEU A 24 18.87 -4.37 -14.23
CA LEU A 24 18.08 -5.52 -14.65
C LEU A 24 16.63 -5.06 -14.87
N PRO A 25 16.15 -4.94 -16.13
CA PRO A 25 14.74 -4.68 -16.40
C PRO A 25 13.92 -5.93 -16.08
N ILE A 26 12.78 -5.74 -15.42
CA ILE A 26 11.85 -6.77 -15.00
C ILE A 26 10.44 -6.36 -15.42
N LEU A 27 9.71 -7.28 -16.03
CA LEU A 27 8.30 -7.14 -16.35
C LEU A 27 7.54 -8.22 -15.58
N VAL A 28 6.56 -7.81 -14.78
CA VAL A 28 5.64 -8.70 -14.09
C VAL A 28 4.24 -8.44 -14.65
N GLU A 29 3.64 -9.45 -15.27
CA GLU A 29 2.26 -9.40 -15.74
C GLU A 29 1.48 -10.51 -15.03
N ALA A 30 0.43 -10.13 -14.32
CA ALA A 30 -0.36 -11.09 -13.55
C ALA A 30 -1.22 -11.93 -14.48
N ASP A 31 -1.12 -13.26 -14.37
CA ASP A 31 -2.06 -14.17 -15.00
C ASP A 31 -3.44 -14.15 -14.33
N GLN A 32 -4.40 -14.90 -14.87
CA GLN A 32 -5.76 -14.94 -14.33
C GLN A 32 -5.80 -15.34 -12.85
N ARG A 33 -5.00 -16.34 -12.45
CA ARG A 33 -4.97 -16.84 -11.07
C ARG A 33 -4.35 -15.81 -10.13
N GLN A 34 -3.30 -15.12 -10.57
CA GLN A 34 -2.65 -14.07 -9.80
C GLN A 34 -3.58 -12.86 -9.62
N ARG A 35 -4.32 -12.47 -10.67
CA ARG A 35 -5.32 -11.40 -10.58
C ARG A 35 -6.47 -11.74 -9.62
N GLU A 36 -6.94 -13.00 -9.63
CA GLU A 36 -7.94 -13.47 -8.66
C GLU A 36 -7.40 -13.43 -7.22
N ALA A 37 -6.13 -13.80 -7.02
CA ALA A 37 -5.49 -13.73 -5.72
C ALA A 37 -5.27 -12.29 -5.24
N LEU A 38 -4.87 -11.37 -6.12
CA LEU A 38 -4.79 -9.94 -5.81
C LEU A 38 -6.16 -9.37 -5.44
N ALA A 39 -7.21 -9.71 -6.19
CA ALA A 39 -8.57 -9.26 -5.88
C ALA A 39 -9.02 -9.74 -4.49
N ALA A 40 -8.69 -10.97 -4.13
CA ALA A 40 -9.01 -11.54 -2.82
C ALA A 40 -8.20 -10.88 -1.68
N GLU A 41 -6.91 -10.62 -1.88
CA GLU A 41 -6.02 -10.02 -0.88
C GLU A 41 -6.42 -8.58 -0.55
N TYR A 42 -6.82 -7.80 -1.56
CA TYR A 42 -7.16 -6.38 -1.44
C TYR A 42 -8.67 -6.09 -1.38
N GLU A 43 -9.50 -7.13 -1.18
CA GLU A 43 -10.97 -7.01 -1.09
C GLU A 43 -11.62 -6.28 -2.30
N LEU A 44 -11.07 -6.49 -3.49
CA LEU A 44 -11.58 -5.94 -4.75
C LEU A 44 -12.66 -6.85 -5.34
N LEU A 45 -13.58 -6.28 -6.12
CA LEU A 45 -14.55 -7.08 -6.88
C LEU A 45 -13.84 -7.84 -8.02
N SER A 46 -12.88 -7.20 -8.68
CA SER A 46 -12.04 -7.82 -9.70
C SER A 46 -10.78 -7.01 -9.96
N VAL A 47 -9.77 -7.70 -10.49
CA VAL A 47 -8.58 -7.11 -11.12
C VAL A 47 -8.60 -7.56 -12.58
N GLU A 48 -8.84 -6.63 -13.50
CA GLU A 48 -8.91 -6.92 -14.93
C GLU A 48 -7.51 -7.04 -15.54
N SER A 49 -6.58 -6.18 -15.11
CA SER A 49 -5.19 -6.16 -15.56
C SER A 49 -4.25 -5.79 -14.41
N TYR A 50 -3.02 -6.31 -14.44
CA TYR A 50 -1.93 -5.89 -13.55
C TYR A 50 -0.61 -6.06 -14.29
N ARG A 51 0.19 -5.00 -14.31
CA ARG A 51 1.48 -4.96 -15.00
C ARG A 51 2.45 -4.07 -14.22
N ALA A 52 3.61 -4.62 -13.87
CA ALA A 52 4.71 -3.86 -13.27
C ALA A 52 5.93 -3.86 -14.20
N GLU A 53 6.40 -2.69 -14.58
CA GLU A 53 7.66 -2.49 -15.28
C GLU A 53 8.68 -1.89 -14.30
N LEU A 54 9.74 -2.64 -14.00
CA LEU A 54 10.72 -2.29 -12.98
C LEU A 54 12.14 -2.33 -13.55
N LEU A 55 13.02 -1.50 -12.98
CA LEU A 55 14.45 -1.51 -13.20
C LEU A 55 15.15 -1.68 -11.85
N VAL A 56 15.89 -2.78 -11.71
CA VAL A 56 16.68 -3.08 -10.51
C VAL A 56 18.14 -2.75 -10.78
N ALA A 57 18.67 -1.74 -10.10
CA ALA A 57 20.02 -1.24 -10.35
C ALA A 57 20.87 -1.24 -9.08
N SER A 58 22.18 -1.50 -9.22
CA SER A 58 23.13 -1.34 -8.12
C SER A 58 23.14 0.12 -7.65
N TRP A 59 23.18 0.28 -6.34
CA TRP A 59 23.31 1.55 -5.65
C TRP A 59 24.46 1.48 -4.63
N LYS A 60 24.90 2.64 -4.15
CA LYS A 60 26.11 2.80 -3.30
C LYS A 60 26.27 1.69 -2.26
N ARG A 61 27.53 1.25 -2.04
CA ARG A 61 27.94 0.28 -1.00
C ARG A 61 27.02 -0.95 -0.90
N ASN A 62 26.79 -1.62 -2.04
CA ASN A 62 25.95 -2.82 -2.19
C ASN A 62 24.45 -2.58 -1.94
N GLY A 63 24.00 -1.33 -1.94
CA GLY A 63 22.57 -1.03 -2.00
C GLY A 63 21.99 -1.39 -3.37
N VAL A 64 20.68 -1.44 -3.44
CA VAL A 64 19.93 -1.71 -4.65
C VAL A 64 18.81 -0.68 -4.75
N LYS A 65 18.72 0.01 -5.87
CA LYS A 65 17.59 0.89 -6.17
C LYS A 65 16.64 0.16 -7.10
N VAL A 66 15.35 0.15 -6.75
CA VAL A 66 14.28 -0.30 -7.63
C VAL A 66 13.48 0.92 -8.05
N THR A 67 13.33 1.11 -9.35
CA THR A 67 12.47 2.17 -9.91
C THR A 67 11.57 1.59 -10.98
N GLY A 68 10.38 2.12 -11.15
CA GLY A 68 9.47 1.63 -12.17
C GLY A 68 8.08 2.19 -12.00
N ARG A 69 7.09 1.41 -12.44
CA ARG A 69 5.69 1.77 -12.37
C ARG A 69 4.82 0.52 -12.36
N VAL A 70 3.73 0.58 -11.61
CA VAL A 70 2.68 -0.45 -11.65
C VAL A 70 1.43 0.16 -12.26
N GLU A 71 0.85 -0.56 -13.21
CA GLU A 71 -0.39 -0.20 -13.89
C GLU A 71 -1.40 -1.34 -13.69
N ALA A 72 -2.63 -1.00 -13.31
CA ALA A 72 -3.68 -1.99 -13.12
C ALA A 72 -5.07 -1.41 -13.38
N ASP A 73 -5.95 -2.21 -13.96
CA ASP A 73 -7.38 -1.94 -14.01
C ASP A 73 -8.06 -2.80 -12.94
N ILE A 74 -8.83 -2.14 -12.08
CA ILE A 74 -9.53 -2.77 -10.97
C ILE A 74 -10.99 -2.35 -10.92
N THR A 75 -11.81 -3.18 -10.28
CA THR A 75 -13.18 -2.83 -9.91
C THR A 75 -13.35 -2.98 -8.39
N GLN A 76 -13.79 -1.90 -7.74
CA GLN A 76 -14.08 -1.84 -6.31
C GLN A 76 -15.59 -1.77 -6.06
N ALA A 77 -16.03 -2.14 -4.86
CA ALA A 77 -17.40 -1.86 -4.42
C ALA A 77 -17.47 -0.44 -3.87
N CYS A 78 -18.43 0.36 -4.34
CA CYS A 78 -18.71 1.69 -3.78
C CYS A 78 -18.95 1.60 -2.27
N ILE A 79 -18.25 2.39 -1.46
CA ILE A 79 -18.34 2.33 0.01
C ILE A 79 -19.76 2.64 0.54
N VAL A 80 -20.58 3.34 -0.26
CA VAL A 80 -21.95 3.74 0.11
C VAL A 80 -23.00 2.77 -0.43
N THR A 81 -22.94 2.48 -1.73
CA THR A 81 -24.01 1.75 -2.44
C THR A 81 -23.67 0.29 -2.72
N LEU A 82 -22.41 -0.11 -2.52
CA LEU A 82 -21.82 -1.39 -2.93
C LEU A 82 -21.88 -1.65 -4.45
N GLU A 83 -22.28 -0.67 -5.25
CA GLU A 83 -22.25 -0.77 -6.71
C GLU A 83 -20.81 -0.78 -7.23
N PRO A 84 -20.52 -1.50 -8.33
CA PRO A 84 -19.17 -1.57 -8.90
C PRO A 84 -18.64 -0.21 -9.38
N VAL A 85 -17.41 0.14 -8.99
CA VAL A 85 -16.66 1.34 -9.40
C VAL A 85 -15.37 0.88 -10.04
N SER A 86 -15.21 1.13 -11.35
CA SER A 86 -13.96 0.86 -12.05
C SER A 86 -12.95 1.97 -11.77
N ALA A 87 -11.69 1.59 -11.57
CA ALA A 87 -10.57 2.49 -11.35
C ALA A 87 -9.35 2.01 -12.13
N HIS A 88 -8.51 2.96 -12.53
CA HIS A 88 -7.22 2.71 -13.15
C HIS A 88 -6.13 3.17 -12.19
N ILE A 89 -5.21 2.28 -11.87
CA ILE A 89 -4.01 2.55 -11.08
C ILE A 89 -2.86 2.78 -12.05
N ASP A 90 -2.18 3.91 -11.87
CA ASP A 90 -0.89 4.24 -12.47
C ASP A 90 -0.03 4.82 -11.34
N GLU A 91 0.79 3.98 -10.72
CA GLU A 91 1.56 4.33 -9.52
C GLU A 91 3.07 4.15 -9.76
N PRO A 92 3.88 5.21 -9.60
CA PRO A 92 5.33 5.11 -9.70
C PRO A 92 5.89 4.28 -8.54
N VAL A 93 6.85 3.41 -8.84
CA VAL A 93 7.55 2.60 -7.83
C VAL A 93 8.95 3.16 -7.65
N GLU A 94 9.31 3.53 -6.43
CA GLU A 94 10.69 3.85 -6.07
C GLU A 94 11.00 3.33 -4.66
N ALA A 95 12.00 2.47 -4.55
CA ALA A 95 12.48 2.00 -3.26
C ALA A 95 13.99 1.81 -3.26
N LEU A 96 14.58 1.97 -2.08
CA LEU A 96 15.99 1.76 -1.83
C LEU A 96 16.18 0.62 -0.85
N PHE A 97 16.96 -0.38 -1.24
CA PHE A 97 17.29 -1.53 -0.43
C PHE A 97 18.75 -1.49 -0.01
N LEU A 98 19.03 -1.79 1.26
CA LEU A 98 20.36 -1.91 1.82
C LEU A 98 20.53 -3.29 2.47
N PRO A 99 21.74 -3.89 2.42
CA PRO A 99 22.00 -5.07 3.23
C PRO A 99 21.81 -4.76 4.72
N GLU A 100 21.30 -5.69 5.52
CA GLU A 100 21.07 -5.50 6.97
C GLU A 100 22.29 -4.96 7.74
N GLN A 101 23.50 -5.38 7.35
CA GLN A 101 24.77 -4.93 7.92
C GLN A 101 25.26 -3.56 7.41
N SER A 102 24.49 -2.88 6.55
CA SER A 102 24.87 -1.60 5.98
C SER A 102 24.89 -0.51 7.04
N LYS A 103 25.94 0.33 7.00
CA LYS A 103 26.04 1.53 7.83
C LYS A 103 25.28 2.73 7.26
N LEU A 104 24.86 2.66 5.98
CA LEU A 104 24.14 3.75 5.32
C LEU A 104 22.69 3.89 5.82
N GLY A 105 22.05 2.79 6.25
CA GLY A 105 20.69 2.83 6.80
C GLY A 105 20.60 3.41 8.22
N ARG A 106 21.75 3.81 8.80
CA ARG A 106 21.83 4.40 10.15
C ARG A 106 21.99 5.92 10.13
N GLU A 107 22.01 6.53 8.94
CA GLU A 107 22.30 7.97 8.77
C GLU A 107 21.20 8.90 9.32
N GLY A 108 20.07 8.38 9.82
CA GLY A 108 19.04 9.14 10.56
C GLY A 108 19.20 9.13 12.11
N PHE A 109 20.18 8.41 12.64
CA PHE A 109 20.56 8.47 14.05
C PHE A 109 21.78 9.38 14.19
N GLU A 110 21.58 10.68 14.37
CA GLU A 110 22.67 11.53 14.84
C GLU A 110 23.15 10.99 16.21
N GLY A 111 24.46 11.06 16.46
CA GLY A 111 25.20 10.31 17.48
C GLY A 111 24.77 10.44 18.95
N GLY A 112 23.60 11.01 19.25
CA GLY A 112 22.93 11.05 20.55
C GLY A 112 21.74 10.09 20.71
N GLY A 113 21.31 9.37 19.67
CA GLY A 113 20.18 8.43 19.74
C GLY A 113 18.80 9.08 19.58
N GLU A 114 18.75 10.33 19.11
CA GLU A 114 17.51 11.00 18.71
C GLU A 114 17.15 10.59 17.27
N ILE A 115 15.87 10.28 17.04
CA ILE A 115 15.34 9.96 15.70
C ILE A 115 14.80 11.26 15.11
N ILE A 116 15.46 11.78 14.08
CA ILE A 116 14.99 12.95 13.32
C ILE A 116 14.16 12.41 12.15
N LEU A 117 12.85 12.61 12.19
CA LEU A 117 11.94 12.27 11.10
C LEU A 117 11.64 13.52 10.29
N ASP A 118 12.01 13.50 9.01
CA ASP A 118 11.59 14.49 8.04
C ASP A 118 10.38 13.94 7.28
N ALA A 119 9.21 14.56 7.47
CA ALA A 119 7.97 14.12 6.84
C ALA A 119 7.96 14.33 5.32
N ASP A 120 8.76 15.27 4.82
CA ASP A 120 8.91 15.56 3.39
C ASP A 120 10.22 14.96 2.83
N GLY A 121 10.96 14.22 3.67
CA GLY A 121 12.21 13.55 3.30
C GLY A 121 11.97 12.29 2.45
N PRO A 122 13.00 11.77 1.78
CA PRO A 122 12.89 10.49 1.09
C PRO A 122 12.58 9.36 2.06
N ASP A 123 11.83 8.37 1.59
CA ASP A 123 11.52 7.18 2.39
C ASP A 123 12.80 6.49 2.90
N SER A 124 12.67 5.93 4.10
CA SER A 124 13.76 5.17 4.71
C SER A 124 14.07 3.93 3.88
N PRO A 125 15.35 3.57 3.68
CA PRO A 125 15.70 2.39 2.92
C PRO A 125 15.17 1.11 3.59
N GLU A 126 14.66 0.18 2.79
CA GLU A 126 14.36 -1.17 3.21
C GLU A 126 15.64 -1.98 3.40
N THR A 127 15.60 -2.99 4.28
CA THR A 127 16.72 -3.91 4.48
C THR A 127 16.46 -5.25 3.83
N PHE A 128 17.50 -5.86 3.26
CA PHE A 128 17.43 -7.23 2.75
C PHE A 128 18.59 -8.09 3.27
N SER A 129 18.35 -9.40 3.30
CA SER A 129 19.34 -10.42 3.64
C SER A 129 19.64 -11.32 2.44
N GLY A 130 20.86 -11.88 2.41
CA GLY A 130 21.32 -12.72 1.32
C GLY A 130 21.51 -11.94 0.01
N ASP A 131 21.19 -12.59 -1.10
CA ASP A 131 21.54 -12.14 -2.46
C ASP A 131 20.31 -11.82 -3.30
N THR A 132 19.13 -11.69 -2.69
CA THR A 132 17.86 -11.56 -3.41
C THR A 132 16.90 -10.58 -2.75
N ILE A 133 16.08 -9.92 -3.56
CA ILE A 133 14.92 -9.13 -3.13
C ILE A 133 13.70 -9.55 -3.95
N ASP A 134 12.49 -9.44 -3.38
CA ASP A 134 11.24 -9.70 -4.10
C ASP A 134 10.67 -8.38 -4.63
N VAL A 135 10.93 -8.10 -5.91
CA VAL A 135 10.47 -6.87 -6.54
C VAL A 135 9.02 -6.95 -7.01
N GLY A 136 8.49 -8.15 -7.15
CA GLY A 136 7.06 -8.36 -7.40
C GLY A 136 6.24 -7.99 -6.17
N ALA A 137 6.68 -8.44 -4.99
CA ALA A 137 6.09 -8.05 -3.71
C ALA A 137 6.22 -6.53 -3.44
N LEU A 138 7.32 -5.91 -3.86
CA LEU A 138 7.45 -4.45 -3.81
C LEU A 138 6.40 -3.76 -4.70
N ALA A 139 6.27 -4.17 -5.97
CA ALA A 139 5.30 -3.57 -6.86
C ALA A 139 3.85 -3.77 -6.40
N GLU A 140 3.55 -4.92 -5.79
CA GLU A 140 2.25 -5.16 -5.14
C GLU A 140 1.99 -4.21 -3.96
N GLN A 141 2.99 -3.90 -3.14
CA GLN A 141 2.82 -2.92 -2.06
C GLN A 141 2.42 -1.54 -2.59
N PHE A 142 3.10 -1.05 -3.63
CA PHE A 142 2.75 0.22 -4.27
C PHE A 142 1.37 0.18 -4.92
N PHE A 143 1.02 -0.94 -5.59
CA PHE A 143 -0.34 -1.16 -6.08
C PHE A 143 -1.38 -1.04 -4.96
N GLY A 144 -1.14 -1.70 -3.81
CA GLY A 144 -2.02 -1.64 -2.65
C GLY A 144 -2.18 -0.23 -2.07
N LEU A 145 -1.09 0.55 -2.04
CA LEU A 145 -1.11 1.94 -1.59
C LEU A 145 -1.90 2.87 -2.52
N ALA A 146 -1.95 2.55 -3.81
CA ALA A 146 -2.66 3.33 -4.82
C ALA A 146 -4.17 3.04 -4.87
N ILE A 147 -4.66 1.99 -4.21
CA ILE A 147 -6.09 1.67 -4.14
C ILE A 147 -6.82 2.76 -3.33
N ASP A 148 -7.89 3.32 -3.90
CA ASP A 148 -8.74 4.29 -3.20
C ASP A 148 -9.41 3.61 -1.99
N PRO A 149 -9.17 4.06 -0.75
CA PRO A 149 -9.80 3.48 0.43
C PRO A 149 -11.31 3.80 0.53
N TYR A 150 -11.81 4.77 -0.22
CA TYR A 150 -13.21 5.21 -0.17
C TYR A 150 -13.82 5.40 -1.57
N PRO A 151 -13.86 4.35 -2.40
CA PRO A 151 -14.38 4.44 -3.77
C PRO A 151 -15.86 4.82 -3.73
N ARG A 152 -16.27 5.80 -4.53
CA ARG A 152 -17.66 6.29 -4.57
C ARG A 152 -18.16 6.42 -5.99
N LYS A 153 -19.39 5.94 -6.23
CA LYS A 153 -20.15 6.32 -7.42
C LYS A 153 -20.46 7.83 -7.41
N PRO A 154 -20.43 8.51 -8.55
CA PRO A 154 -20.94 9.87 -8.66
C PRO A 154 -22.38 9.96 -8.15
N GLY A 155 -22.64 10.89 -7.23
CA GLY A 155 -23.96 11.08 -6.63
C GLY A 155 -24.30 10.13 -5.48
N ALA A 156 -23.40 9.25 -5.05
CA ALA A 156 -23.61 8.44 -3.86
C ALA A 156 -23.60 9.33 -2.60
N SER A 157 -24.76 9.44 -1.95
CA SER A 157 -24.93 10.08 -0.64
C SER A 157 -25.33 9.04 0.38
N LEU A 158 -24.74 9.14 1.57
CA LEU A 158 -25.34 8.51 2.75
C LEU A 158 -26.48 9.42 3.18
N ASP A 159 -27.70 8.91 3.15
CA ASP A 159 -28.77 9.52 3.93
C ASP A 159 -28.37 9.30 5.40
N VAL A 160 -27.73 10.30 5.98
CA VAL A 160 -27.57 10.37 7.43
C VAL A 160 -28.99 10.49 7.95
N ALA A 161 -29.61 9.35 8.29
CA ALA A 161 -30.84 9.34 9.08
C ALA A 161 -30.57 10.26 10.26
N GLY A 162 -31.29 11.38 10.27
CA GLY A 162 -30.85 12.60 10.92
C GLY A 162 -30.44 12.41 12.37
N ASP A 163 -29.42 13.18 12.76
CA ASP A 163 -29.27 13.67 14.12
C ASP A 163 -30.47 14.59 14.53
N ASP A 164 -31.41 14.81 13.60
CA ASP A 164 -32.71 15.41 13.86
C ASP A 164 -33.64 14.38 14.52
N GLN A 165 -33.59 14.40 15.85
CA GLN A 165 -34.40 13.66 16.83
C GLN A 165 -33.76 12.35 17.30
N ALA A 166 -32.61 12.44 17.96
CA ALA A 166 -32.47 11.68 19.19
C ALA A 166 -33.66 12.05 20.09
N GLU A 167 -34.68 11.18 20.17
CA GLU A 167 -35.77 11.34 21.13
C GLU A 167 -35.12 11.56 22.50
N GLU A 168 -35.32 12.75 23.08
CA GLU A 168 -34.73 13.11 24.36
C GLU A 168 -35.12 12.01 25.37
N SER A 169 -34.12 11.27 25.87
CA SER A 169 -34.37 10.17 26.79
C SER A 169 -35.09 10.70 28.03
N GLU A 170 -35.90 9.86 28.68
CA GLU A 170 -36.55 10.20 29.95
C GLU A 170 -35.55 10.72 31.00
N PHE A 171 -34.30 10.25 30.95
CA PHE A 171 -33.22 10.75 31.79
C PHE A 171 -32.85 12.19 31.46
N GLN A 172 -32.64 12.52 30.17
CA GLN A 172 -32.33 13.88 29.71
C GLN A 172 -33.48 14.86 30.04
N LYS A 173 -34.73 14.43 29.85
CA LYS A 173 -35.93 15.21 30.24
C LYS A 173 -35.95 15.52 31.74
N LYS A 174 -35.67 14.52 32.59
CA LYS A 174 -35.60 14.70 34.05
C LYS A 174 -34.45 15.62 34.45
N LEU A 175 -33.28 15.47 33.84
CA LEU A 175 -32.12 16.30 34.14
C LEU A 175 -32.38 17.78 33.83
N ARG A 176 -32.98 18.08 32.67
CA ARG A 176 -33.40 19.43 32.29
C ARG A 176 -34.44 20.02 33.25
N SER A 177 -35.38 19.20 33.72
CA SER A 177 -36.41 19.62 34.67
C SER A 177 -35.86 20.02 36.06
N LEU A 178 -34.71 19.46 36.44
CA LEU A 178 -34.01 19.77 37.69
C LEU A 178 -33.10 21.00 37.55
N LEU A 179 -32.46 21.18 36.39
CA LEU A 179 -31.58 22.32 36.13
C LEU A 179 -32.35 23.63 35.87
N GLY A 180 -33.61 23.56 35.40
CA GLY A 180 -34.46 24.73 35.16
C GLY A 180 -35.25 25.25 36.38
N LYS A 181 -35.08 24.63 37.55
CA LYS A 181 -35.67 25.09 38.82
C LYS A 181 -34.56 25.68 39.69
N SER A 182 -34.12 26.88 39.35
CA SER A 182 -33.37 27.77 40.23
C SER A 182 -33.81 29.21 40.02
#